data_AF-A0AAE4KBG0-F1
#
_entry.id   AF-A0AAE4KBG0-F1
#
_cell.length_a   1.000
_cell.length_b   1.000
_cell.length_c   1.000
_cell.angle_alpha   90.00
_cell.angle_beta   90.00
_cell.angle_gamma   90.00
#
_symmetry.space_group_name_H-M   'P 1'
#
loop_
_entity.id
_entity.type
_entity.pdbx_description
1 polymer ?
#
loop_
_entity_poly.entity_id
_entity_poly.type
_entity_poly.pdbx_seq_one_letter_code
_entity_poly.pdbx_strand_id
1 'polypeptide(L)'
;MFDFMTDEISDEDRVPYKVIRLWLLSLYHTYCRSKILSIDRRGIAWEENEDELAYAYEEMEGALRRPIENLMLEILALILMAGCGSTLFYKYHCSEIKRILGENDFSELNSLLPEEEKEEFAFDLILLQRDPHVDEEIRALIQYDGWKIMIGSFDRK
;
A
#
# COMPACT_ATOMS: atom_id res chain seq x y z
N MET A 1 -14.16 9.37 17.19
CA MET A 1 -13.42 8.10 17.13
C MET A 1 -14.14 7.28 16.09
N PHE A 2 -13.51 7.06 14.92
CA PHE A 2 -14.10 6.29 13.82
C PHE A 2 -14.34 4.84 14.27
N ASP A 3 -15.53 4.29 13.98
CA ASP A 3 -15.81 2.87 14.12
C ASP A 3 -15.45 2.17 12.80
N PHE A 4 -14.25 1.60 12.81
CA PHE A 4 -13.48 1.13 11.65
C PHE A 4 -14.17 0.07 10.77
N MET A 5 -15.26 -0.55 11.23
CA MET A 5 -15.97 -1.61 10.49
C MET A 5 -17.36 -1.22 9.96
N THR A 6 -17.88 -0.05 10.35
CA THR A 6 -19.27 0.34 10.03
C THR A 6 -19.42 1.75 9.48
N ASP A 7 -18.40 2.59 9.57
CA ASP A 7 -18.45 3.93 9.03
C ASP A 7 -18.26 3.88 7.50
N GLU A 8 -19.33 4.16 6.75
CA GLU A 8 -19.25 4.41 5.31
C GLU A 8 -18.38 5.64 5.08
N ILE A 9 -17.20 5.44 4.50
CA ILE A 9 -16.40 6.54 3.97
C ILE A 9 -17.11 7.00 2.70
N SER A 10 -17.55 8.26 2.69
CA SER A 10 -18.14 8.86 1.50
C SER A 10 -17.16 8.73 0.33
N ASP A 11 -17.68 8.47 -0.86
CA ASP A 11 -16.95 8.53 -2.12
C ASP A 11 -16.17 9.84 -2.32
N GLU A 12 -16.63 10.92 -1.67
CA GLU A 12 -16.04 12.26 -1.70
C GLU A 12 -14.93 12.49 -0.65
N ASP A 13 -14.72 11.54 0.27
CA ASP A 13 -13.74 11.63 1.35
C ASP A 13 -12.51 10.77 1.05
N ARG A 14 -11.34 11.22 1.51
CA ARG A 14 -10.08 10.46 1.36
C ARG A 14 -10.04 9.27 2.29
N VAL A 15 -9.70 8.10 1.76
CA VAL A 15 -9.50 6.89 2.56
C VAL A 15 -8.17 6.99 3.33
N PRO A 16 -8.16 6.90 4.67
CA PRO A 16 -6.93 6.93 5.46
C PRO A 16 -6.04 5.70 5.23
N TYR A 17 -4.72 5.86 5.34
CA TYR A 17 -3.70 4.83 5.16
C TYR A 17 -3.98 3.57 5.97
N LYS A 18 -4.26 3.75 7.27
CA LYS A 18 -4.62 2.66 8.18
C LYS A 18 -5.89 1.91 7.77
N VAL A 19 -6.83 2.59 7.12
CA VAL A 19 -8.08 1.99 6.63
C VAL A 19 -7.80 1.17 5.37
N ILE A 20 -7.01 1.70 4.43
CA ILE A 20 -6.55 0.95 3.25
C ILE A 20 -5.85 -0.34 3.69
N ARG A 21 -4.93 -0.24 4.67
CA ARG A 21 -4.27 -1.42 5.25
C ARG A 21 -5.25 -2.40 5.89
N LEU A 22 -6.25 -1.90 6.62
CA LEU A 22 -7.27 -2.75 7.24
C LEU A 22 -8.10 -3.49 6.18
N TRP A 23 -8.52 -2.79 5.12
CA TRP A 23 -9.27 -3.40 4.01
C TRP A 23 -8.46 -4.48 3.32
N LEU A 24 -7.20 -4.19 2.98
CA LEU A 24 -6.28 -5.13 2.35
C LEU A 24 -6.10 -6.40 3.20
N LEU A 25 -5.81 -6.25 4.49
CA LEU A 25 -5.68 -7.38 5.42
C LEU A 25 -7.00 -8.14 5.64
N SER A 26 -8.14 -7.46 5.53
CA SER A 26 -9.46 -8.11 5.66
C SER A 26 -9.77 -8.98 4.44
N LEU A 27 -9.43 -8.50 3.24
CA LEU A 27 -9.56 -9.24 1.98
C LEU A 27 -8.60 -10.43 1.94
N TYR A 28 -7.34 -10.22 2.31
CA TYR A 28 -6.32 -11.26 2.50
C TYR A 28 -6.86 -12.39 3.40
N HIS A 29 -7.39 -12.03 4.57
CA HIS A 29 -7.92 -12.99 5.53
C HIS A 29 -9.17 -13.71 4.99
N THR A 30 -10.03 -12.99 4.26
CA THR A 30 -11.22 -13.57 3.62
C THR A 30 -10.83 -14.61 2.57
N TYR A 31 -9.81 -14.34 1.78
CA TYR A 31 -9.31 -15.27 0.78
C TYR A 31 -8.75 -16.54 1.40
N CYS A 32 -7.90 -16.41 2.42
CA CYS A 32 -7.39 -17.55 3.17
C CYS A 32 -8.53 -18.45 3.69
N ARG A 33 -9.60 -17.87 4.24
CA ARG A 33 -10.78 -18.62 4.71
C ARG A 33 -11.51 -19.30 3.56
N SER A 34 -11.72 -18.60 2.45
CA SER A 34 -12.35 -19.14 1.24
C SER A 34 -11.56 -20.32 0.69
N LYS A 35 -10.22 -20.23 0.71
CA LYS A 35 -9.33 -21.29 0.24
C LYS A 35 -9.38 -22.53 1.13
N ILE A 36 -9.31 -22.37 2.45
CA ILE A 36 -9.46 -23.48 3.41
C ILE A 36 -10.79 -24.22 3.18
N LEU A 37 -11.89 -23.47 3.03
CA LEU A 37 -13.21 -24.06 2.75
C LEU A 37 -13.26 -24.77 1.38
N SER A 38 -12.55 -24.25 0.38
CA SER A 38 -12.50 -24.84 -0.97
C SER A 38 -11.67 -26.11 -1.00
N ILE A 39 -10.56 -26.16 -0.25
CA ILE A 39 -9.75 -27.37 -0.04
C ILE A 39 -10.60 -28.45 0.64
N ASP A 40 -11.26 -28.11 1.74
CA ASP A 40 -12.09 -29.05 2.53
C ASP A 40 -13.27 -29.60 1.71
N ARG A 41 -14.00 -28.74 1.00
CA ARG A 41 -15.25 -29.12 0.33
C ARG A 41 -15.07 -29.67 -1.09
N ARG A 42 -14.05 -29.20 -1.81
CA ARG A 42 -13.89 -29.44 -3.25
C ARG A 42 -12.53 -30.05 -3.61
N GLY A 43 -11.60 -30.16 -2.66
CA GLY A 43 -10.24 -30.62 -2.93
C GLY A 43 -9.43 -29.67 -3.83
N ILE A 44 -9.83 -28.41 -3.95
CA ILE A 44 -9.14 -27.41 -4.77
C ILE A 44 -7.97 -26.86 -3.97
N ALA A 45 -6.75 -27.29 -4.32
CA ALA A 45 -5.50 -26.83 -3.73
C ALA A 45 -5.09 -25.44 -4.26
N TRP A 46 -4.01 -24.88 -3.70
CA TRP A 46 -3.38 -23.67 -4.23
C TRP A 46 -2.81 -23.92 -5.64
N GLU A 47 -3.10 -23.01 -6.57
CA GLU A 47 -2.52 -23.00 -7.91
C GLU A 47 -1.10 -22.42 -7.88
N GLU A 48 -0.32 -22.73 -8.90
CA GLU A 48 1.03 -22.17 -9.06
C GLU A 48 0.94 -20.65 -9.24
N ASN A 49 1.57 -19.89 -8.34
CA ASN A 49 1.52 -18.42 -8.24
C ASN A 49 0.20 -17.82 -7.72
N GLU A 50 -0.70 -18.63 -7.16
CA GLU A 50 -1.83 -18.09 -6.39
C GLU A 50 -1.33 -17.52 -5.06
N ASP A 51 -1.69 -16.26 -4.80
CA ASP A 51 -1.19 -15.47 -3.69
C ASP A 51 -2.32 -14.66 -3.06
N GLU A 52 -2.34 -14.62 -1.73
CA GLU A 52 -3.42 -14.03 -0.95
C GLU A 52 -3.48 -12.50 -1.06
N LEU A 53 -2.33 -11.87 -1.25
CA LEU A 53 -2.10 -10.45 -1.29
C LEU A 53 -2.31 -9.97 -2.71
N ALA A 54 -1.92 -10.75 -3.71
CA ALA A 54 -2.33 -10.55 -5.09
C ALA A 54 -3.87 -10.52 -5.20
N TYR A 55 -4.58 -11.50 -4.61
CA TYR A 55 -6.04 -11.46 -4.56
C TYR A 55 -6.57 -10.21 -3.84
N ALA A 56 -6.05 -9.91 -2.65
CA ALA A 56 -6.50 -8.78 -1.87
C ALA A 56 -6.26 -7.43 -2.58
N TYR A 57 -5.14 -7.31 -3.28
CA TYR A 57 -4.79 -6.16 -4.10
C TYR A 57 -5.73 -6.02 -5.31
N GLU A 58 -5.97 -7.10 -6.06
CA GLU A 58 -6.87 -7.11 -7.22
C GLU A 58 -8.30 -6.66 -6.85
N GLU A 59 -8.81 -7.07 -5.69
CA GLU A 59 -10.13 -6.64 -5.18
C GLU A 59 -10.16 -5.14 -4.79
N MET A 60 -9.00 -4.54 -4.50
CA MET A 60 -8.87 -3.11 -4.19
C MET A 60 -8.50 -2.26 -5.42
N GLU A 61 -8.03 -2.89 -6.50
CA GLU A 61 -7.64 -2.21 -7.73
C GLU A 61 -8.85 -1.49 -8.33
N GLY A 62 -8.72 -0.17 -8.51
CA GLY A 62 -9.80 0.69 -9.01
C GLY A 62 -10.88 1.07 -7.97
N ALA A 63 -10.80 0.55 -6.74
CA ALA A 63 -11.67 0.99 -5.64
C ALA A 63 -11.25 2.35 -5.06
N LEU A 64 -9.95 2.68 -5.13
CA LEU A 64 -9.37 3.92 -4.63
C LEU A 64 -9.29 4.97 -5.75
N ARG A 65 -9.84 6.17 -5.51
CA ARG A 65 -10.03 7.18 -6.56
C ARG A 65 -8.91 8.20 -6.62
N ARG A 66 -8.20 8.44 -5.52
CA ARG A 66 -7.17 9.48 -5.45
C ARG A 66 -5.77 8.90 -5.70
N PRO A 67 -4.88 9.65 -6.37
CA PRO A 67 -3.51 9.19 -6.59
C PRO A 67 -2.75 8.87 -5.28
N ILE A 68 -2.96 9.64 -4.22
CA ILE A 68 -2.34 9.37 -2.90
C ILE A 68 -2.84 8.06 -2.27
N GLU A 69 -4.11 7.70 -2.46
CA GLU A 69 -4.67 6.43 -1.95
C GLU A 69 -4.11 5.23 -2.72
N ASN A 70 -4.00 5.36 -4.05
CA ASN A 70 -3.37 4.33 -4.87
C ASN A 70 -1.88 4.18 -4.51
N LEU A 71 -1.16 5.30 -4.31
CA LEU A 71 0.22 5.26 -3.86
C LEU A 71 0.35 4.52 -2.52
N MET A 72 -0.52 4.82 -1.57
CA MET A 72 -0.59 4.11 -0.29
C MET A 72 -0.79 2.61 -0.44
N LEU A 73 -1.69 2.18 -1.33
CA LEU A 73 -1.94 0.76 -1.60
C LEU A 73 -0.67 0.08 -2.16
N GLU A 74 0.02 0.71 -3.11
CA GLU A 74 1.28 0.17 -3.65
C GLU A 74 2.36 0.02 -2.58
N ILE A 75 2.50 1.02 -1.70
CA ILE A 75 3.45 0.96 -0.57
C ILE A 75 3.09 -0.17 0.39
N LEU A 76 1.81 -0.35 0.72
CA LEU A 76 1.35 -1.44 1.58
C LEU A 76 1.60 -2.81 0.96
N ALA A 77 1.36 -2.98 -0.35
CA ALA A 77 1.63 -4.23 -1.05
C ALA A 77 3.12 -4.62 -0.94
N LEU A 78 4.03 -3.67 -1.16
CA LEU A 78 5.46 -3.90 -1.02
C LEU A 78 5.88 -4.19 0.43
N ILE A 79 5.35 -3.43 1.40
CA ILE A 79 5.63 -3.63 2.84
C ILE A 79 5.17 -5.01 3.31
N LEU A 80 3.96 -5.43 2.92
CA LEU A 80 3.42 -6.73 3.31
C LEU A 80 4.19 -7.89 2.68
N MET A 81 4.81 -7.69 1.51
CA MET A 81 5.69 -8.70 0.93
C MET A 81 7.06 -8.82 1.56
N ALA A 82 7.67 -7.72 2.03
CA ALA A 82 8.92 -7.75 2.81
C ALA A 82 10.05 -8.65 2.24
N GLY A 83 10.14 -8.78 0.92
CA GLY A 83 11.12 -9.55 0.16
C GLY A 83 10.65 -10.95 -0.25
N CYS A 84 9.48 -11.40 0.19
CA CYS A 84 8.94 -12.73 -0.09
C CYS A 84 8.24 -12.83 -1.45
N GLY A 85 7.89 -11.69 -2.05
CA GLY A 85 7.19 -11.64 -3.33
C GLY A 85 8.05 -12.04 -4.52
N SER A 86 7.39 -12.43 -5.62
CA SER A 86 8.10 -12.73 -6.87
C SER A 86 8.75 -11.48 -7.47
N THR A 87 9.75 -11.66 -8.33
CA THR A 87 10.33 -10.52 -9.09
C THR A 87 9.28 -9.79 -9.93
N LEU A 88 8.25 -10.50 -10.42
CA LEU A 88 7.17 -9.90 -11.18
C LEU A 88 6.31 -8.99 -10.29
N PHE A 89 5.99 -9.43 -9.06
CA PHE A 89 5.25 -8.65 -8.07
C PHE A 89 5.96 -7.32 -7.79
N TYR A 90 7.24 -7.37 -7.45
CA TYR A 90 8.03 -6.16 -7.17
C TYR A 90 8.10 -5.21 -8.37
N LYS A 91 8.32 -5.74 -9.58
CA LYS A 91 8.34 -4.93 -10.81
C LYS A 91 6.99 -4.26 -11.08
N TYR A 92 5.90 -4.96 -10.86
CA TYR A 92 4.56 -4.43 -11.07
C TYR A 92 4.28 -3.24 -10.14
N HIS A 93 4.41 -3.44 -8.82
CA HIS A 93 4.15 -2.38 -7.84
C HIS A 93 5.14 -1.21 -7.97
N CYS A 94 6.42 -1.46 -8.27
CA CYS A 94 7.38 -0.38 -8.56
C CYS A 94 6.98 0.39 -9.84
N SER A 95 6.45 -0.28 -10.87
CA SER A 95 5.96 0.38 -12.08
C SER A 95 4.77 1.29 -11.79
N GLU A 96 3.81 0.82 -10.97
CA GLU A 96 2.65 1.63 -10.59
C GLU A 96 3.03 2.83 -9.75
N ILE A 97 3.96 2.70 -8.79
CA ILE A 97 4.48 3.85 -8.05
C ILE A 97 5.14 4.85 -9.00
N LYS A 98 5.98 4.40 -9.94
CA LYS A 98 6.60 5.29 -10.94
C LYS A 98 5.55 6.00 -11.79
N ARG A 99 4.49 5.30 -12.20
CA ARG A 99 3.39 5.89 -12.96
C ARG A 99 2.70 6.99 -12.17
N ILE A 100 2.32 6.70 -10.91
CA ILE A 100 1.66 7.67 -10.03
C ILE A 100 2.54 8.90 -9.79
N LEU A 101 3.82 8.70 -9.48
CA LEU A 101 4.78 9.80 -9.23
C LEU A 101 5.24 10.53 -10.51
N GLY A 102 5.09 9.90 -11.67
CA GLY A 102 5.33 10.55 -12.97
C GLY A 102 4.21 11.52 -13.36
N GLU A 103 3.00 11.29 -12.85
CA GLU A 103 1.80 12.08 -13.13
C GLU A 103 1.47 13.10 -12.02
N ASN A 104 2.08 12.98 -10.84
CA ASN A 104 1.75 13.76 -9.66
C ASN A 104 3.01 14.13 -8.87
N ASP A 105 3.04 15.33 -8.29
CA ASP A 105 4.13 15.73 -7.38
C ASP A 105 3.95 15.06 -6.00
N PHE A 106 4.99 14.39 -5.51
CA PHE A 106 4.92 13.69 -4.24
C PHE A 106 4.71 14.61 -3.04
N SER A 107 5.29 15.82 -3.05
CA SER A 107 5.09 16.79 -1.97
C SER A 107 3.63 17.27 -1.92
N GLU A 108 3.00 17.47 -3.07
CA GLU A 108 1.56 17.77 -3.17
C GLU A 108 0.72 16.61 -2.64
N LEU A 109 0.98 15.37 -3.08
CA LEU A 109 0.27 14.18 -2.60
C LEU A 109 0.41 14.00 -1.08
N ASN A 110 1.63 14.12 -0.56
CA ASN A 110 1.90 13.98 0.87
C ASN A 110 1.26 15.10 1.69
N SER A 111 1.09 16.31 1.13
CA SER A 111 0.45 17.43 1.83
C SER A 111 -1.00 17.14 2.22
N LEU A 112 -1.67 16.23 1.50
CA LEU A 112 -3.05 15.79 1.75
C LEU A 112 -3.20 14.93 3.01
N LEU A 113 -2.08 14.48 3.59
CA LEU A 113 -2.10 13.58 4.74
C LEU A 113 -2.10 14.36 6.06
N PRO A 114 -2.93 13.95 7.05
CA PRO A 114 -2.82 14.47 8.40
C PRO A 114 -1.48 14.05 9.03
N GLU A 115 -0.99 14.83 10.00
CA GLU A 115 0.37 14.66 10.55
C GLU A 115 0.63 13.26 11.13
N GLU A 116 -0.31 12.72 11.91
CA GLU A 116 -0.23 11.37 12.48
C GLU A 116 -0.05 10.29 11.38
N GLU A 117 -0.70 10.47 10.25
CA GLU A 117 -0.64 9.55 9.12
C GLU A 117 0.63 9.72 8.29
N LYS A 118 1.16 10.94 8.19
CA LYS A 118 2.44 11.21 7.55
C LYS A 118 3.59 10.48 8.22
N GLU A 119 3.61 10.45 9.56
CA GLU A 119 4.67 9.76 10.30
C GLU A 119 4.69 8.27 10.00
N GLU A 120 3.52 7.62 10.01
CA GLU A 120 3.37 6.21 9.69
C GLU A 120 3.73 5.91 8.23
N PHE A 121 3.20 6.69 7.29
CA PHE A 121 3.47 6.51 5.87
C PHE A 121 4.95 6.76 5.52
N ALA A 122 5.57 7.80 6.11
CA ALA A 122 6.99 8.09 5.92
C ALA A 122 7.88 6.98 6.49
N PHE A 123 7.49 6.36 7.60
CA PHE A 123 8.23 5.24 8.17
C PHE A 123 8.27 4.05 7.20
N ASP A 124 7.15 3.68 6.59
CA ASP A 124 7.09 2.60 5.60
C ASP A 124 7.94 2.91 4.36
N LEU A 125 7.91 4.16 3.86
CA LEU A 125 8.77 4.59 2.77
C LEU A 125 10.27 4.41 3.12
N ILE A 126 10.68 4.79 4.34
CA ILE A 126 12.07 4.61 4.81
C ILE A 126 12.45 3.12 4.87
N LEU A 127 11.53 2.24 5.25
CA LEU A 127 11.78 0.80 5.23
C LEU A 127 11.97 0.29 3.81
N LEU A 128 11.12 0.69 2.86
CA LEU A 128 11.24 0.31 1.45
C LEU A 128 12.52 0.84 0.79
N GLN A 129 13.05 1.98 1.26
CA GLN A 129 14.38 2.45 0.85
C GLN A 129 15.49 1.42 1.12
N ARG A 130 15.29 0.56 2.11
CA ARG A 130 16.26 -0.46 2.55
C ARG A 130 15.99 -1.84 1.94
N ASP A 131 14.85 -2.04 1.28
CA ASP A 131 14.52 -3.31 0.64
C ASP A 131 15.26 -3.39 -0.72
N PRO A 132 16.21 -4.33 -0.89
CA PRO A 132 16.95 -4.47 -2.15
C PRO A 132 16.10 -4.94 -3.33
N HIS A 133 14.88 -5.43 -3.09
CA HIS A 133 13.95 -5.85 -4.14
C HIS A 133 13.17 -4.67 -4.74
N VAL A 134 13.13 -3.53 -4.04
CA VAL A 134 12.50 -2.30 -4.54
C VAL A 134 13.47 -1.61 -5.51
N ASP A 135 12.92 -1.16 -6.64
CA ASP A 135 13.66 -0.46 -7.69
C ASP A 135 14.53 0.68 -7.13
N GLU A 136 15.77 0.78 -7.59
CA GLU A 136 16.72 1.80 -7.12
C GLU A 136 16.20 3.23 -7.32
N GLU A 137 15.50 3.48 -8.43
CA GLU A 137 14.88 4.77 -8.72
C GLU A 137 13.80 5.14 -7.68
N ILE A 138 12.97 4.17 -7.26
CA ILE A 138 11.96 4.36 -6.21
C ILE A 138 12.66 4.69 -4.90
N ARG A 139 13.70 3.91 -4.53
CA ARG A 139 14.47 4.14 -3.31
C ARG A 139 15.12 5.54 -3.30
N ALA A 140 15.60 6.02 -4.45
CA ALA A 140 16.17 7.35 -4.59
C ALA A 140 15.12 8.48 -4.51
N LEU A 141 13.95 8.31 -5.12
CA LEU A 141 12.83 9.25 -5.02
C LEU A 141 12.36 9.42 -3.58
N ILE A 142 12.19 8.30 -2.87
CA ILE A 142 11.83 8.28 -1.45
C ILE A 142 12.88 8.99 -0.59
N GLN A 143 14.16 8.83 -0.90
CA GLN A 143 15.25 9.45 -0.14
C GLN A 143 15.21 10.99 -0.22
N TYR A 144 14.88 11.55 -1.39
CA TYR A 144 14.89 12.99 -1.60
C TYR A 144 13.72 13.68 -0.89
N ASP A 145 12.53 13.11 -0.98
CA ASP A 145 11.33 13.74 -0.42
C ASP A 145 11.02 13.29 1.02
N GLY A 146 11.32 12.04 1.39
CA GLY A 146 11.21 11.56 2.77
C GLY A 146 12.12 12.34 3.72
N TRP A 147 13.32 12.70 3.27
CA TRP A 147 14.23 13.56 4.04
C TRP A 147 13.69 15.00 4.16
N LYS A 148 13.10 15.58 3.11
CA LYS A 148 12.43 16.90 3.20
C LYS A 148 11.22 16.89 4.13
N ILE A 149 10.41 15.84 4.11
CA ILE A 149 9.26 15.66 5.03
C ILE A 149 9.76 15.63 6.47
N MET A 150 10.81 14.86 6.75
CA MET A 150 11.43 14.79 8.07
C MET A 150 12.02 16.13 8.52
N ILE A 151 12.69 16.90 7.66
CA ILE A 151 13.21 18.21 8.08
C ILE A 151 12.05 19.21 8.33
N GLY A 152 11.04 19.21 7.45
CA GLY A 152 9.87 20.09 7.56
C GLY A 152 8.96 19.83 8.77
N SER A 153 8.98 18.62 9.34
CA SER A 153 8.29 18.29 10.59
C SER A 153 9.10 18.72 11.83
N PHE A 154 10.42 18.77 11.75
CA PHE A 154 11.30 19.24 12.83
C PHE A 154 11.40 20.77 12.95
N ASP A 155 11.21 21.51 11.85
CA ASP A 155 11.25 22.98 11.83
C ASP A 155 9.98 23.67 12.38
N ARG A 156 8.94 22.91 12.75
CA ARG A 156 7.75 23.44 13.45
C ARG A 156 7.83 23.14 14.96
N LYS A 157 8.71 23.82 15.68
CA LYS A 157 8.67 23.96 17.14
C LYS A 157 8.97 25.38 17.59
#